data_AF-A0A940TYP2-F1
#
_entry.id   AF-A0A940TYP2-F1
#
_cell.length_a   1.000
_cell.length_b   1.000
_cell.length_c   1.000
_cell.angle_alpha   90.00
_cell.angle_beta   90.00
_cell.angle_gamma   90.00
#
_symmetry.space_group_name_H-M   'P 1'
#
loop_
_entity.id
_entity.type
_entity.pdbx_description
1 polymer ?
#
loop_
_entity_poly.entity_id
_entity_poly.type
_entity_poly.pdbx_seq_one_letter_code
_entity_poly.pdbx_strand_id
1 'polypeptide(L)'
;MKFNQLLANKRWLSAIGMLVTFSLLLSACDASEWINSLPGNPTDSPQVTTTSAQPVIQPTAIPQANITFKVRVPDDTPSDAEVYLSIVDEVTGLALNADLYTMAYDEEASGLDQVVYSLTMPFQIGSIIKYRYERQAEAVRVLEHVADGSPVRYRLLHA
;
A
#
# COMPACT_ATOMS: atom_id res chain seq x y z
N MET A 1 -20.37 16.77 53.46
CA MET A 1 -19.06 16.83 52.78
C MET A 1 -18.49 15.42 52.53
N LYS A 2 -19.24 14.51 51.85
CA LYS A 2 -18.81 13.12 51.58
C LYS A 2 -19.10 12.60 50.17
N PHE A 3 -19.71 13.40 49.29
CA PHE A 3 -20.15 12.93 47.96
C PHE A 3 -19.04 13.00 46.88
N ASN A 4 -18.08 13.93 47.00
CA ASN A 4 -17.00 14.10 46.01
C ASN A 4 -15.85 13.07 46.13
N GLN A 5 -15.74 12.35 47.25
CA GLN A 5 -14.69 11.33 47.43
C GLN A 5 -15.01 10.00 46.71
N LEU A 6 -16.30 9.73 46.45
CA LEU A 6 -16.73 8.48 45.81
C LEU A 6 -16.50 8.47 44.29
N LEU A 7 -16.57 9.64 43.63
CA LEU A 7 -16.33 9.73 42.18
C LEU A 7 -14.84 9.67 41.81
N ALA A 8 -13.95 10.17 42.67
CA ALA A 8 -12.50 10.10 42.44
C ALA A 8 -11.99 8.65 42.46
N ASN A 9 -12.48 7.84 43.40
CA ASN A 9 -12.10 6.43 43.55
C ASN A 9 -12.57 5.58 42.36
N LYS A 10 -13.72 5.91 41.76
CA LYS A 10 -14.29 5.17 40.63
C LYS A 10 -13.52 5.42 39.32
N ARG A 11 -13.00 6.63 39.11
CA ARG A 11 -12.16 6.97 37.95
C ARG A 11 -10.78 6.31 38.02
N TRP A 12 -10.23 6.17 39.23
CA TRP A 12 -8.94 5.53 39.45
C TRP A 12 -9.00 4.01 39.31
N LEU A 13 -10.06 3.37 39.82
CA LEU A 13 -10.30 1.93 39.66
C LEU A 13 -10.50 1.54 38.18
N SER A 14 -11.18 2.37 37.38
CA SER A 14 -11.35 2.13 35.94
C SER A 14 -10.03 2.29 35.16
N ALA A 15 -9.18 3.25 35.56
CA ALA A 15 -7.89 3.47 34.92
C ALA A 15 -6.90 2.32 35.22
N ILE A 16 -6.88 1.82 36.46
CA ILE A 16 -6.07 0.64 36.84
C ILE A 16 -6.55 -0.60 36.10
N GLY A 17 -7.88 -0.82 36.00
CA GLY A 17 -8.44 -1.93 35.24
C GLY A 17 -8.01 -1.92 33.77
N MET A 18 -8.06 -0.76 33.11
CA MET A 18 -7.66 -0.60 31.71
C MET A 18 -6.17 -0.84 31.49
N LEU A 19 -5.31 -0.40 32.43
CA LEU A 19 -3.86 -0.61 32.40
C LEU A 19 -3.48 -2.08 32.58
N VAL A 20 -4.15 -2.79 33.50
CA VAL A 20 -3.93 -4.24 33.71
C VAL A 20 -4.39 -5.04 32.49
N THR A 21 -5.53 -4.71 31.88
CA THR A 21 -5.98 -5.38 30.64
C THR A 21 -5.06 -5.11 29.46
N PHE A 22 -4.47 -3.90 29.36
CA PHE A 22 -3.52 -3.57 28.30
C PHE A 22 -2.21 -4.35 28.46
N SER A 23 -1.69 -4.48 29.69
CA SER A 23 -0.48 -5.29 29.94
C SER A 23 -0.68 -6.79 29.69
N LEU A 24 -1.87 -7.37 29.88
CA LEU A 24 -2.13 -8.78 29.56
C LEU A 24 -2.14 -9.08 28.05
N LEU A 25 -2.46 -8.10 27.20
CA LEU A 25 -2.53 -8.29 25.74
C LEU A 25 -1.15 -8.29 25.06
N LEU A 26 -0.12 -7.71 25.69
CA LEU A 26 1.24 -7.66 25.13
C LEU A 26 2.05 -8.96 25.36
N SER A 27 1.61 -9.87 26.23
CA SER A 27 2.31 -11.13 26.52
C SER A 27 1.90 -12.32 25.65
N ALA A 28 1.12 -12.11 24.58
CA ALA A 28 0.59 -13.20 23.74
C ALA A 28 1.45 -13.55 22.50
N CYS A 29 2.59 -12.91 22.28
CA CYS A 29 3.47 -13.20 21.15
C CYS A 29 4.90 -13.52 21.59
N ASP A 30 5.09 -14.65 22.26
CA ASP A 30 6.39 -15.34 22.29
C ASP A 30 6.27 -16.63 21.47
N ALA A 31 6.53 -16.52 20.16
CA ALA A 31 6.57 -17.65 19.22
C ALA A 31 7.99 -18.25 19.13
N SER A 32 8.80 -18.14 20.19
CA SER A 32 10.24 -18.45 20.18
C SER A 32 10.59 -19.83 20.77
N GLU A 33 9.64 -20.56 21.35
CA GLU A 33 9.95 -21.82 22.07
C GLU A 33 9.67 -23.12 21.29
N TRP A 34 9.12 -23.07 20.06
CA TRP A 34 8.85 -24.29 19.26
C TRP A 34 9.99 -24.73 18.32
N ILE A 35 11.05 -23.93 18.15
CA ILE A 35 12.14 -24.27 17.21
C ILE A 35 13.22 -25.18 17.87
N ASN A 36 13.26 -25.30 19.20
CA ASN A 36 14.36 -25.98 19.89
C ASN A 36 14.12 -27.45 20.29
N SER A 37 13.07 -28.11 19.77
CA SER A 37 12.74 -29.50 20.15
C SER A 37 12.98 -30.56 19.06
N LEU A 38 13.66 -30.23 17.96
CA LEU A 38 14.02 -31.24 16.95
C LEU A 38 15.30 -31.99 17.37
N PRO A 39 15.26 -33.32 17.59
CA PRO A 39 16.43 -34.10 17.94
C PRO A 39 17.35 -34.22 16.71
N GLY A 40 18.65 -34.01 16.95
CA GLY A 40 19.68 -34.03 15.92
C GLY A 40 19.76 -35.35 15.17
N ASN A 41 20.03 -35.25 13.86
CA ASN A 41 20.34 -36.39 13.01
C ASN A 41 21.86 -36.43 12.77
N PRO A 42 22.59 -37.47 13.23
CA PRO A 42 23.94 -37.73 12.79
C PRO A 42 23.90 -38.60 11.54
N THR A 43 24.34 -38.07 10.40
CA THR A 43 24.82 -38.93 9.32
C THR A 43 25.93 -38.21 8.58
N ASP A 44 27.15 -38.53 9.00
CA ASP A 44 28.37 -38.33 8.26
C ASP A 44 28.19 -38.99 6.88
N SER A 45 28.13 -38.18 5.83
CA SER A 45 28.09 -38.65 4.45
C SER A 45 29.41 -38.25 3.79
N PRO A 46 30.15 -39.18 3.15
CA PRO A 46 31.42 -38.83 2.55
C PRO A 46 31.21 -37.76 1.48
N GLN A 47 31.81 -36.58 1.69
CA GLN A 47 31.90 -35.53 0.69
C GLN A 47 32.62 -36.07 -0.54
N VAL A 48 31.86 -36.40 -1.58
CA VAL A 48 32.39 -36.51 -2.93
C VAL A 48 32.55 -35.07 -3.44
N THR A 49 33.79 -34.58 -3.45
CA THR A 49 34.14 -33.31 -4.08
C THR A 49 34.08 -33.46 -5.60
N THR A 50 32.88 -33.37 -6.17
CA THR A 50 32.71 -33.10 -7.60
C THR A 50 32.46 -31.62 -7.80
N THR A 51 33.54 -30.87 -8.04
CA THR A 51 33.48 -29.56 -8.68
C THR A 51 33.04 -29.76 -10.13
N SER A 52 31.73 -29.86 -10.36
CA SER A 52 31.15 -29.57 -11.67
C SER A 52 30.73 -28.10 -11.65
N ALA A 53 31.36 -27.27 -12.49
CA ALA A 53 30.87 -25.92 -12.74
C ALA A 53 29.45 -26.02 -13.34
N GLN A 54 28.42 -25.81 -12.53
CA GLN A 54 27.07 -25.60 -13.03
C GLN A 54 27.03 -24.26 -13.78
N PRO A 55 26.46 -24.20 -14.99
CA PRO A 55 26.25 -22.93 -15.66
C PRO A 55 25.30 -22.10 -14.81
N VAL A 56 25.77 -20.92 -14.35
CA VAL A 56 24.92 -19.94 -13.69
C VAL A 56 23.97 -19.40 -14.75
N ILE A 57 22.73 -19.88 -14.76
CA ILE A 57 21.69 -19.36 -15.64
C ILE A 57 21.29 -17.98 -15.08
N GLN A 58 21.89 -16.91 -15.62
CA GLN A 58 21.51 -15.55 -15.26
C GLN A 58 20.11 -15.27 -15.86
N PRO A 59 19.11 -14.88 -15.05
CA PRO A 59 17.78 -14.54 -15.57
C PRO A 59 17.90 -13.44 -16.61
N THR A 60 17.31 -13.65 -17.78
CA THR A 60 17.20 -12.61 -18.81
C THR A 60 16.32 -11.48 -18.27
N ALA A 61 16.84 -10.25 -18.26
CA ALA A 61 16.07 -9.08 -17.85
C ALA A 61 14.87 -8.88 -18.80
N ILE A 62 13.68 -8.73 -18.24
CA ILE A 62 12.47 -8.45 -19.02
C ILE A 62 12.53 -6.96 -19.44
N PRO A 63 12.31 -6.63 -20.73
CA PRO A 63 12.34 -5.25 -21.18
C PRO A 63 11.21 -4.43 -20.53
N GLN A 64 11.53 -3.20 -20.13
CA GLN A 64 10.61 -2.27 -19.48
C GLN A 64 10.59 -0.91 -20.19
N ALA A 65 9.45 -0.23 -20.10
CA ALA A 65 9.27 1.15 -20.54
C ALA A 65 8.86 2.04 -19.35
N ASN A 66 9.43 3.24 -19.26
CA ASN A 66 9.00 4.24 -18.30
C ASN A 66 7.80 5.00 -18.88
N ILE A 67 6.68 4.97 -18.17
CA ILE A 67 5.43 5.60 -18.57
C ILE A 67 5.12 6.73 -17.60
N THR A 68 4.93 7.93 -18.14
CA THR A 68 4.50 9.12 -17.37
C THR A 68 3.01 9.33 -17.50
N PHE A 69 2.30 9.16 -16.40
CA PHE A 69 0.89 9.53 -16.27
C PHE A 69 0.80 11.00 -15.90
N LYS A 70 -0.10 11.74 -16.56
CA LYS A 70 -0.41 13.13 -16.24
C LYS A 70 -1.91 13.32 -16.14
N VAL A 71 -2.36 14.08 -15.14
CA VAL A 71 -3.77 14.40 -14.95
C VAL A 71 -3.92 15.88 -14.60
N ARG A 72 -4.87 16.54 -15.24
CA ARG A 72 -5.33 17.87 -14.84
C ARG A 72 -6.48 17.71 -13.85
N VAL A 73 -6.38 18.37 -12.71
CA VAL A 73 -7.46 18.38 -11.71
C VAL A 73 -8.39 19.58 -11.91
N PRO A 74 -9.67 19.49 -11.47
CA PRO A 74 -10.59 20.62 -11.45
C PRO A 74 -10.06 21.81 -10.64
N ASP A 75 -10.44 23.03 -11.04
CA ASP A 75 -9.97 24.27 -10.40
C ASP A 75 -10.46 24.43 -8.94
N ASP A 76 -11.53 23.71 -8.55
CA ASP A 76 -12.06 23.65 -7.19
C ASP A 76 -11.41 22.55 -6.33
N THR A 77 -10.34 21.91 -6.81
CA THR A 77 -9.57 20.93 -6.04
C THR A 77 -8.82 21.65 -4.91
N PRO A 78 -9.02 21.25 -3.63
CA PRO A 78 -8.29 21.83 -2.52
C PRO A 78 -6.78 21.72 -2.71
N SER A 79 -6.03 22.74 -2.29
CA SER A 79 -4.55 22.78 -2.46
C SER A 79 -3.81 21.71 -1.66
N ASP A 80 -4.44 21.18 -0.61
CA ASP A 80 -3.96 20.09 0.23
C ASP A 80 -4.48 18.72 -0.20
N ALA A 81 -5.26 18.63 -1.29
CA ALA A 81 -5.76 17.37 -1.79
C ALA A 81 -4.63 16.55 -2.44
N GLU A 82 -4.46 15.31 -1.96
CA GLU A 82 -3.61 14.34 -2.63
C GLU A 82 -4.33 13.76 -3.87
N VAL A 83 -3.56 13.54 -4.93
CA VAL A 83 -4.01 12.91 -6.16
C VAL A 83 -3.31 11.56 -6.30
N TYR A 84 -4.06 10.53 -6.68
CA TYR A 84 -3.57 9.17 -6.80
C TYR A 84 -3.82 8.61 -8.19
N LEU A 85 -2.89 7.80 -8.66
CA LEU A 85 -3.08 6.82 -9.72
C LEU A 85 -3.41 5.48 -9.06
N SER A 86 -4.58 4.94 -9.35
CA SER A 86 -4.99 3.61 -8.92
C SER A 86 -4.81 2.63 -10.08
N ILE A 87 -3.97 1.60 -9.91
CA ILE A 87 -3.87 0.46 -10.84
C ILE A 87 -4.83 -0.61 -10.36
N VAL A 88 -5.69 -1.12 -11.26
CA VAL A 88 -6.85 -1.93 -10.88
C VAL A 88 -6.79 -3.29 -11.57
N ASP A 89 -7.09 -4.36 -10.82
CA ASP A 89 -7.36 -5.70 -11.36
C ASP A 89 -8.86 -6.04 -11.25
N GLU A 90 -9.41 -6.72 -12.26
CA GLU A 90 -10.83 -7.06 -12.33
C GLU A 90 -11.19 -8.33 -11.56
N VAL A 91 -10.21 -9.15 -11.15
CA VAL A 91 -10.42 -10.51 -10.61
C VAL A 91 -11.31 -10.53 -9.35
N THR A 92 -11.25 -9.51 -8.49
CA THR A 92 -12.05 -9.43 -7.25
C THR A 92 -13.04 -8.28 -7.22
N GLY A 93 -13.17 -7.53 -8.32
CA GLY A 93 -13.95 -6.29 -8.41
C GLY A 93 -13.10 -5.02 -8.27
N LEU A 94 -13.44 -4.00 -9.08
CA LEU A 94 -12.67 -2.77 -9.35
C LEU A 94 -12.32 -1.90 -8.13
N ALA A 95 -12.89 -2.16 -6.97
CA ALA A 95 -12.66 -1.39 -5.75
C ALA A 95 -11.84 -2.15 -4.70
N LEU A 96 -11.63 -3.47 -4.88
CA LEU A 96 -11.12 -4.34 -3.82
C LEU A 96 -9.67 -4.77 -4.01
N ASN A 97 -9.12 -4.64 -5.22
CA ASN A 97 -7.70 -4.90 -5.52
C ASN A 97 -7.15 -3.76 -6.39
N ALA A 98 -6.87 -2.64 -5.71
CA ALA A 98 -6.32 -1.45 -6.31
C ALA A 98 -4.99 -1.11 -5.62
N ASP A 99 -3.93 -1.01 -6.42
CA ASP A 99 -2.65 -0.45 -5.96
C ASP A 99 -2.71 1.07 -6.14
N LEU A 100 -2.44 1.80 -5.08
CA LEU A 100 -2.48 3.26 -5.07
C LEU A 100 -1.10 3.86 -5.05
N TYR A 101 -0.89 4.83 -5.95
CA TYR A 101 0.35 5.58 -6.06
C TYR A 101 0.04 7.07 -6.02
N THR A 102 0.60 7.77 -5.04
CA THR A 102 0.49 9.24 -4.95
C THR A 102 1.21 9.88 -6.13
N MET A 103 0.57 10.88 -6.74
CA MET A 103 1.12 11.66 -7.85
C MET A 103 1.74 12.96 -7.32
N ALA A 104 2.80 13.41 -7.97
CA ALA A 104 3.49 14.65 -7.62
C ALA A 104 2.93 15.84 -8.43
N TYR A 105 2.91 17.03 -7.85
CA TYR A 105 2.62 18.26 -8.57
C TYR A 105 3.66 18.47 -9.68
N ASP A 106 3.19 18.73 -10.91
CA ASP A 106 4.04 18.95 -12.09
C ASP A 106 4.13 20.46 -12.35
N GLU A 107 5.20 21.09 -11.84
CA GLU A 107 5.41 22.54 -11.93
C GLU A 107 5.53 23.04 -13.38
N GLU A 108 6.09 22.22 -14.27
CA GLU A 108 6.32 22.58 -15.68
C GLU A 108 5.04 22.52 -16.50
N ALA A 109 4.17 21.55 -16.22
CA ALA A 109 2.89 21.40 -16.89
C ALA A 109 1.77 22.24 -16.26
N SER A 110 1.94 22.66 -15.01
CA SER A 110 0.98 23.51 -14.32
C SER A 110 1.15 24.98 -14.70
N GLY A 111 0.06 25.74 -14.67
CA GLY A 111 0.03 27.16 -15.04
C GLY A 111 -0.99 27.92 -14.20
N LEU A 112 -1.26 29.16 -14.58
CA LEU A 112 -2.20 30.02 -13.85
C LEU A 112 -3.62 29.44 -13.76
N ASP A 113 -4.06 28.76 -14.83
CA ASP A 113 -5.43 28.26 -14.97
C ASP A 113 -5.51 26.73 -14.97
N GLN A 114 -4.42 26.02 -14.62
CA GLN A 114 -4.41 24.56 -14.64
C GLN A 114 -3.42 23.98 -13.63
N VAL A 115 -3.89 22.98 -12.89
CA VAL A 115 -3.07 22.22 -11.95
C VAL A 115 -2.91 20.81 -12.51
N VAL A 116 -1.66 20.41 -12.74
CA VAL A 116 -1.30 19.11 -13.32
C VAL A 116 -0.49 18.30 -12.30
N TYR A 117 -0.84 17.04 -12.15
CA TYR A 117 -0.07 16.06 -11.37
C TYR A 117 0.51 15.01 -12.30
N SER A 118 1.69 14.49 -11.96
CA SER A 118 2.39 13.49 -12.73
C SER A 118 2.97 12.35 -11.88
N LEU A 119 3.10 11.18 -12.49
CA LEU A 119 3.76 10.01 -11.92
C LEU A 119 4.43 9.21 -13.04
N THR A 120 5.71 8.88 -12.88
CA THR A 120 6.45 8.04 -13.82
C THR A 120 6.81 6.71 -13.19
N MET A 121 6.44 5.60 -13.84
CA MET A 121 6.73 4.25 -13.34
C MET A 121 7.14 3.30 -14.49
N PRO A 122 7.98 2.31 -14.20
CA PRO A 122 8.37 1.29 -15.18
C PRO A 122 7.29 0.21 -15.32
N PHE A 123 6.97 -0.14 -16.57
CA PHE A 123 6.08 -1.26 -16.91
C PHE A 123 6.77 -2.21 -17.87
N GLN A 124 6.44 -3.51 -17.79
CA GLN A 124 6.92 -4.48 -18.76
C GLN A 124 6.31 -4.19 -20.14
N ILE A 125 7.13 -4.23 -21.19
CA ILE A 125 6.65 -4.04 -22.55
C ILE A 125 5.67 -5.17 -22.92
N GLY A 126 4.55 -4.82 -23.54
CA GLY A 126 3.45 -5.72 -23.89
C GLY A 126 2.40 -5.89 -22.77
N SER A 127 2.57 -5.24 -21.62
CA SER A 127 1.58 -5.29 -20.54
C SER A 127 0.33 -4.45 -20.84
N ILE A 128 -0.80 -4.86 -20.26
CA ILE A 128 -2.06 -4.09 -20.27
C ILE A 128 -2.25 -3.51 -18.87
N ILE A 129 -2.25 -2.19 -18.78
CA ILE A 129 -2.44 -1.46 -17.53
C ILE A 129 -3.86 -0.93 -17.50
N LYS A 130 -4.64 -1.37 -16.50
CA LYS A 130 -5.95 -0.79 -16.18
C LYS A 130 -5.76 0.15 -15.00
N TYR A 131 -6.17 1.40 -15.15
CA TYR A 131 -5.92 2.42 -14.13
C TYR A 131 -7.05 3.43 -14.04
N ARG A 132 -7.10 4.22 -12.97
CA ARG A 132 -7.97 5.40 -12.86
C ARG A 132 -7.34 6.44 -11.93
N TYR A 133 -7.82 7.67 -12.00
CA TYR A 133 -7.42 8.71 -11.07
C TYR A 133 -8.38 8.76 -9.86
N GLU A 134 -7.83 9.09 -8.70
CA GLU A 134 -8.58 9.36 -7.48
C GLU A 134 -8.04 10.64 -6.84
N ARG A 135 -8.90 11.40 -6.17
CA ARG A 135 -8.47 12.55 -5.36
C ARG A 135 -8.95 12.40 -3.92
N GLN A 136 -8.14 12.87 -2.99
CA GLN A 136 -8.58 13.02 -1.61
C GLN A 136 -9.57 14.19 -1.50
N ALA A 137 -10.67 13.98 -0.81
CA ALA A 137 -11.61 15.02 -0.41
C ALA A 137 -12.00 14.77 1.05
N GLU A 138 -11.58 15.66 1.95
CA GLU A 138 -11.78 15.50 3.39
C GLU A 138 -11.25 14.13 3.88
N ALA A 139 -12.12 13.25 4.39
CA ALA A 139 -11.78 11.92 4.89
C ALA A 139 -12.03 10.78 3.88
N VAL A 140 -12.42 11.08 2.63
CA VAL A 140 -12.75 10.07 1.61
C VAL A 140 -11.96 10.27 0.32
N ARG A 141 -11.77 9.18 -0.42
CA ARG A 141 -11.25 9.22 -1.79
C ARG A 141 -12.40 9.28 -2.77
N VAL A 142 -12.36 10.24 -3.67
CA VAL A 142 -13.34 10.45 -4.73
C VAL A 142 -12.77 9.94 -6.04
N LEU A 143 -13.53 9.05 -6.69
CA LEU A 143 -13.14 8.49 -7.98
C LEU A 143 -13.21 9.54 -9.09
N GLU A 144 -12.45 9.32 -10.15
CA GLU A 144 -12.63 10.02 -11.42
C GLU A 144 -14.05 9.79 -11.96
N HIS A 145 -14.66 10.86 -12.48
CA HIS A 145 -15.96 10.81 -13.15
C HIS A 145 -15.82 11.38 -14.57
N VAL A 146 -16.61 10.86 -15.50
CA VAL A 146 -16.77 11.46 -16.84
C VAL A 146 -17.76 12.62 -16.80
N ALA A 147 -17.89 13.36 -17.90
CA ALA A 147 -18.72 14.57 -17.99
C ALA A 147 -20.21 14.35 -17.68
N ASP A 148 -20.72 13.11 -17.81
CA ASP A 148 -22.10 12.77 -17.45
C ASP A 148 -22.29 12.44 -15.95
N GLY A 149 -21.22 12.53 -15.17
CA GLY A 149 -21.22 12.26 -13.73
C GLY A 149 -21.14 10.78 -13.36
N SER A 150 -20.99 9.87 -14.32
CA SER A 150 -20.73 8.45 -14.03
C SER A 150 -19.25 8.20 -13.67
N PRO A 151 -18.95 7.27 -12.75
CA PRO A 151 -17.58 6.99 -12.34
C PRO A 151 -16.82 6.26 -13.45
N VAL A 152 -15.56 6.67 -13.66
CA VAL A 152 -14.62 5.95 -14.53
C VAL A 152 -14.28 4.62 -13.86
N ARG A 153 -14.67 3.53 -14.51
CA ARG A 153 -14.32 2.17 -14.06
C ARG A 153 -12.81 1.97 -14.09
N TYR A 154 -12.23 2.18 -15.27
CA TYR A 154 -10.80 2.24 -15.54
C TYR A 154 -10.58 2.81 -16.95
N ARG A 155 -9.38 3.30 -17.17
CA ARG A 155 -8.74 3.59 -18.45
C ARG A 155 -7.77 2.44 -18.75
N LEU A 156 -7.48 2.22 -20.02
CA LEU A 156 -6.62 1.12 -20.46
C LEU A 156 -5.43 1.68 -21.24
N LEU A 157 -4.23 1.18 -20.93
CA LEU A 157 -2.98 1.51 -21.61
C LEU A 157 -2.24 0.22 -21.98
N HIS A 158 -1.59 0.22 -23.14
CA HIS A 158 -0.65 -0.81 -23.57
C HIS A 158 0.77 -0.25 -23.50
N ALA A 159 1.66 -0.96 -22.80
CA ALA A 159 3.08 -0.62 -22.70
C ALA A 159 3.92 -1.27 -23.81
#